data_AF-S4RIJ8-F1
#
_entry.id   AF-S4RIJ8-F1
#
_cell.length_a   1.000
_cell.length_b   1.000
_cell.length_c   1.000
_cell.angle_alpha   90.00
_cell.angle_beta   90.00
_cell.angle_gamma   90.00
#
_symmetry.space_group_name_H-M   'P 1'
#
loop_
_entity.id
_entity.type
_entity.pdbx_description
1 polymer ?
#
loop_
_entity_poly.entity_id
_entity_poly.type
_entity_poly.pdbx_seq_one_letter_code
_entity_poly.pdbx_strand_id
1 'polypeptide(L)'
;ALQDKVWSMAVPLYLPQDSTASNAAAQIVEHTYRLEFLFGGLEPLQVAMVRQTRLEAQALELVLQARTNQGEEPLLSRCEKFLQEVEDFQRCLHAELGRLQGGFVERLLEAMPRLACCKPAEMICILHTHLQHTTFVPMQLPPQVRQARATILEPTGESDNPLRFTAGLVLALDVDAKLENVPEPHRTVRVQVVYPDGQAQIIHPRPGDFRNPREGQHRLITQVYMSHAAWTEPCHIELSLMLAFSADSGRVGVGPAPSCLSPSPAAWLESADPGPPPPANPVEGTVPLCRPVRVYVMPKPTRR
;
A
#
# COMPACT_ATOMS: atom_id res chain seq x y z
N ALA A 1 8.79 12.02 -17.15
CA ALA A 1 7.52 11.36 -17.50
C ALA A 1 6.71 12.18 -18.51
N LEU A 2 6.22 13.38 -18.19
CA LEU A 2 5.35 14.16 -19.11
C LEU A 2 6.06 14.75 -20.35
N GLN A 3 7.39 14.87 -20.33
CA GLN A 3 8.21 15.32 -21.47
C GLN A 3 8.90 14.15 -22.21
N ASP A 4 8.51 12.91 -21.92
CA ASP A 4 9.15 11.72 -22.48
C ASP A 4 8.91 11.61 -24.00
N LYS A 5 9.86 11.02 -24.72
CA LYS A 5 9.77 10.79 -26.18
C LYS A 5 8.56 9.93 -26.55
N VAL A 6 8.06 9.16 -25.60
CA VAL A 6 6.81 8.39 -25.67
C VAL A 6 5.62 9.23 -26.13
N TRP A 7 5.53 10.52 -25.78
CA TRP A 7 4.43 11.39 -26.19
C TRP A 7 4.53 11.85 -27.65
N SER A 8 5.73 11.78 -28.24
CA SER A 8 6.00 12.12 -29.64
C SER A 8 5.96 10.92 -30.59
N MET A 9 5.90 9.69 -30.07
CA MET A 9 5.79 8.47 -30.86
C MET A 9 4.33 8.10 -31.12
N ALA A 10 4.05 7.57 -32.32
CA ALA A 10 2.71 7.09 -32.66
C ALA A 10 2.35 5.91 -31.75
N VAL A 11 1.16 5.97 -31.13
CA VAL A 11 0.64 4.97 -30.17
C VAL A 11 0.78 3.51 -30.65
N PRO A 12 0.57 3.17 -31.94
CA PRO A 12 0.73 1.78 -32.42
C PRO A 12 2.18 1.26 -32.43
N LEU A 13 3.17 2.15 -32.30
CA LEU A 13 4.60 1.82 -32.32
C LEU A 13 5.22 1.77 -30.92
N TYR A 14 4.42 1.92 -29.86
CA TYR A 14 4.91 1.88 -28.49
C TYR A 14 5.47 0.49 -28.15
N LEU A 15 6.79 0.40 -27.97
CA LEU A 15 7.45 -0.81 -27.51
C LEU A 15 7.45 -0.83 -25.96
N PRO A 16 7.15 -1.96 -25.30
CA PRO A 16 7.15 -2.07 -23.84
C PRO A 16 8.50 -1.73 -23.16
N GLN A 17 9.58 -1.60 -23.93
CA GLN A 17 10.92 -1.27 -23.43
C GLN A 17 11.12 0.20 -23.05
N ASP A 18 10.24 1.12 -23.47
CA ASP A 18 10.29 2.55 -23.09
C ASP A 18 9.71 2.81 -21.68
N SER A 19 9.86 1.86 -20.76
CA SER A 19 9.13 1.75 -19.48
C SER A 19 9.56 2.71 -18.37
N THR A 20 10.40 3.71 -18.65
CA THR A 20 10.89 4.64 -17.62
C THR A 20 9.76 5.46 -17.00
N ALA A 21 8.80 5.93 -17.81
CA ALA A 21 7.65 6.69 -17.32
C ALA A 21 6.69 5.83 -16.48
N SER A 22 6.44 4.58 -16.88
CA SER A 22 5.58 3.66 -16.13
C SER A 22 6.21 3.30 -14.78
N ASN A 23 7.51 3.01 -14.76
CA ASN A 23 8.22 2.70 -13.51
C ASN A 23 8.29 3.93 -12.59
N ALA A 24 8.49 5.12 -13.16
CA ALA A 24 8.48 6.36 -12.38
C ALA A 24 7.09 6.64 -11.77
N ALA A 25 6.00 6.41 -12.51
CA ALA A 25 4.66 6.58 -11.98
C ALA A 25 4.38 5.62 -10.81
N ALA A 26 4.74 4.34 -10.96
CA ALA A 26 4.64 3.34 -9.89
C ALA A 26 5.47 3.72 -8.65
N GLN A 27 6.69 4.23 -8.84
CA GLN A 27 7.53 4.73 -7.75
C GLN A 27 6.91 5.94 -7.05
N ILE A 28 6.27 6.86 -7.77
CA ILE A 28 5.58 8.00 -7.15
C ILE A 28 4.40 7.50 -6.31
N VAL A 29 3.60 6.57 -6.83
CA VAL A 29 2.51 5.96 -6.06
C VAL A 29 3.05 5.32 -4.78
N GLU A 30 4.10 4.50 -4.87
CA GLU A 30 4.73 3.88 -3.71
C GLU A 30 5.27 4.92 -2.70
N HIS A 31 5.94 5.96 -3.17
CA HIS A 31 6.48 7.02 -2.33
C HIS A 31 5.38 7.84 -1.65
N THR A 32 4.25 8.10 -2.31
CA THR A 32 3.11 8.79 -1.68
C THR A 32 2.49 7.93 -0.58
N TYR A 33 2.41 6.61 -0.73
CA TYR A 33 1.98 5.72 0.36
C TYR A 33 2.97 5.75 1.53
N ARG A 34 4.28 5.70 1.25
CA ARG A 34 5.33 5.85 2.27
C ARG A 34 5.22 7.20 2.99
N LEU A 35 5.03 8.30 2.28
CA LEU A 35 4.91 9.63 2.86
C LEU A 35 3.69 9.73 3.79
N GLU A 36 2.53 9.20 3.37
CA GLU A 36 1.31 9.27 4.17
C GLU A 36 1.40 8.40 5.44
N PHE A 37 1.95 7.19 5.33
CA PHE A 37 1.84 6.19 6.40
C PHE A 37 3.10 6.03 7.27
N LEU A 38 4.29 6.37 6.75
CA LEU A 38 5.52 6.34 7.55
C LEU A 38 5.76 7.64 8.31
N PHE A 39 5.15 8.76 7.94
CA PHE A 39 5.43 10.03 8.60
C PHE A 39 4.26 10.44 9.50
N GLY A 40 4.52 10.54 10.80
CA GLY A 40 3.61 11.15 11.76
C GLY A 40 3.78 12.66 11.80
N GLY A 41 2.74 13.37 12.26
CA GLY A 41 2.77 14.82 12.45
C GLY A 41 2.51 15.65 11.19
N LEU A 42 2.06 15.01 10.10
CA LEU A 42 1.57 15.69 8.90
C LEU A 42 0.24 16.40 9.20
N GLU A 43 0.11 17.62 8.72
CA GLU A 43 -1.14 18.38 8.77
C GLU A 43 -2.12 17.86 7.70
N PRO A 44 -3.44 18.07 7.89
CA PRO A 44 -4.46 17.66 6.92
C PRO A 44 -4.17 18.14 5.49
N LEU A 45 -3.67 19.37 5.33
CA LEU A 45 -3.27 19.90 4.03
C LEU A 45 -2.15 19.09 3.38
N GLN A 46 -1.10 18.72 4.12
CA GLN A 46 -0.02 17.91 3.56
C GLN A 46 -0.50 16.52 3.17
N VAL A 47 -1.35 15.90 3.98
CA VAL A 47 -1.98 14.63 3.62
C VAL A 47 -2.78 14.79 2.32
N ALA A 48 -3.52 15.89 2.18
CA ALA A 48 -4.26 16.19 0.98
C ALA A 48 -3.36 16.38 -0.26
N MET A 49 -2.24 17.09 -0.10
CA MET A 49 -1.23 17.26 -1.15
C MET A 49 -0.59 15.92 -1.56
N VAL A 50 -0.21 15.07 -0.59
CA VAL A 50 0.35 13.73 -0.86
C VAL A 50 -0.66 12.87 -1.63
N ARG A 51 -1.93 12.87 -1.21
CA ARG A 51 -3.00 12.13 -1.89
C ARG A 51 -3.33 12.71 -3.28
N GLN A 52 -3.26 14.03 -3.46
CA GLN A 52 -3.38 14.64 -4.79
C GLN A 52 -2.26 14.15 -5.72
N THR A 53 -1.00 14.17 -5.27
CA THR A 53 0.13 13.65 -6.06
C THR A 53 -0.04 12.17 -6.39
N ARG A 54 -0.66 11.39 -5.49
CA ARG A 54 -1.03 9.99 -5.76
C ARG A 54 -2.04 9.87 -6.90
N LEU A 55 -3.13 10.65 -6.87
CA LEU A 55 -4.13 10.67 -7.94
C LEU A 55 -3.52 11.09 -9.28
N GLU A 56 -2.61 12.06 -9.28
CA GLU A 56 -1.87 12.47 -10.49
C GLU A 56 -1.03 11.31 -11.06
N ALA A 57 -0.34 10.57 -10.20
CA ALA A 57 0.46 9.41 -10.59
C ALA A 57 -0.42 8.25 -11.10
N GLN A 58 -1.56 7.99 -10.46
CA GLN A 58 -2.51 6.97 -10.90
C GLN A 58 -3.17 7.32 -12.24
N ALA A 59 -3.52 8.61 -12.45
CA ALA A 59 -3.99 9.08 -13.73
C ALA A 59 -2.92 8.91 -14.82
N LEU A 60 -1.65 9.18 -14.51
CA LEU A 60 -0.53 8.97 -15.42
C LEU A 60 -0.35 7.48 -15.77
N GLU A 61 -0.43 6.58 -14.78
CA GLU A 61 -0.39 5.13 -15.02
C GLU A 61 -1.51 4.70 -15.97
N LEU A 62 -2.73 5.18 -15.76
CA LEU A 62 -3.88 4.86 -16.60
C LEU A 62 -3.67 5.32 -18.05
N VAL A 63 -3.15 6.55 -18.25
CA VAL A 63 -2.82 7.08 -19.58
C VAL A 63 -1.73 6.26 -20.27
N LEU A 64 -0.69 5.85 -19.53
CA LEU A 64 0.41 5.03 -20.08
C LEU A 64 -0.08 3.62 -20.42
N GLN A 65 -0.92 3.02 -19.60
CA GLN A 65 -1.48 1.69 -19.83
C GLN A 65 -2.41 1.65 -21.05
N ALA A 66 -3.22 2.70 -21.25
CA ALA A 66 -4.05 2.85 -22.44
C ALA A 66 -3.24 2.82 -23.74
N ARG A 67 -1.98 3.25 -23.72
CA ARG A 67 -1.06 3.21 -24.88
C ARG A 67 -0.49 1.83 -25.17
N THR A 68 -0.55 0.90 -24.20
CA THR A 68 0.02 -0.45 -24.32
C THR A 68 -0.95 -1.51 -24.88
N ASN A 69 -2.11 -1.10 -25.41
CA ASN A 69 -3.08 -1.96 -26.11
C ASN A 69 -3.47 -3.26 -25.35
N GLN A 70 -3.77 -3.17 -24.04
CA GLN A 70 -4.16 -4.35 -23.24
C GLN A 70 -5.63 -4.78 -23.39
N GLY A 71 -6.39 -4.27 -24.38
CA GLY A 71 -7.83 -4.55 -24.56
C GLY A 71 -8.73 -3.58 -23.77
N GLU A 72 -10.00 -3.45 -24.18
CA GLU A 72 -10.92 -2.43 -23.65
C GLU A 72 -11.50 -2.76 -22.25
N GLU A 73 -11.80 -4.02 -21.98
CA GLU A 73 -12.34 -4.49 -20.68
C GLU A 73 -11.42 -4.22 -19.47
N PRO A 74 -10.12 -4.57 -19.50
CA PRO A 74 -9.23 -4.27 -18.36
C PRO A 74 -8.94 -2.78 -18.21
N LEU A 75 -9.15 -1.97 -19.25
CA LEU A 75 -9.05 -0.52 -19.18
C LEU A 75 -10.26 0.06 -18.45
N LEU A 76 -11.48 -0.37 -18.81
CA LEU A 76 -12.72 0.11 -18.21
C LEU A 76 -12.75 -0.10 -16.68
N SER A 77 -12.41 -1.31 -16.22
CA SER A 77 -12.36 -1.61 -14.78
C SER A 77 -11.36 -0.73 -14.02
N ARG A 78 -10.22 -0.38 -14.64
CA ARG A 78 -9.25 0.56 -14.05
C ARG A 78 -9.75 1.99 -14.05
N CYS A 79 -10.48 2.39 -15.09
CA CYS A 79 -11.12 3.69 -15.17
C CYS A 79 -12.17 3.87 -14.05
N GLU A 80 -13.04 2.87 -13.86
CA GLU A 80 -14.04 2.87 -12.79
C GLU A 80 -13.39 2.93 -11.40
N LYS A 81 -12.35 2.13 -11.18
CA LYS A 81 -11.58 2.18 -9.93
C LYS A 81 -10.97 3.56 -9.67
N PHE A 82 -10.39 4.18 -10.70
CA PHE A 82 -9.83 5.52 -10.58
C PHE A 82 -10.90 6.55 -10.20
N LEU A 83 -12.08 6.50 -10.82
CA LEU A 83 -13.19 7.39 -10.47
C LEU A 83 -13.63 7.21 -9.02
N GLN A 84 -13.70 5.96 -8.52
CA GLN A 84 -14.00 5.69 -7.12
C GLN A 84 -12.97 6.33 -6.17
N GLU A 85 -11.69 6.26 -6.50
CA GLU A 85 -10.62 6.88 -5.71
C GLU A 85 -10.72 8.41 -5.70
N VAL A 86 -11.18 9.03 -6.78
CA VAL A 86 -11.44 10.48 -6.86
C VAL A 86 -12.61 10.88 -5.98
N GLU A 87 -13.70 10.10 -5.99
CA GLU A 87 -14.84 10.32 -5.09
C GLU A 87 -14.45 10.18 -3.62
N ASP A 88 -13.64 9.17 -3.29
CA ASP A 88 -13.15 8.95 -1.94
C ASP A 88 -12.21 10.07 -1.48
N PHE A 89 -11.37 10.59 -2.36
CA PHE A 89 -10.57 11.77 -2.11
C PHE A 89 -11.47 12.97 -1.77
N GLN A 90 -12.47 13.26 -2.59
CA GLN A 90 -13.39 14.37 -2.39
C GLN A 90 -14.13 14.24 -1.05
N ARG A 91 -14.57 13.03 -0.71
CA ARG A 91 -15.28 12.73 0.54
C ARG A 91 -14.40 12.90 1.76
N CYS A 92 -13.15 12.41 1.71
CA CYS A 92 -12.24 12.42 2.87
C CYS A 92 -11.59 13.79 3.11
N LEU A 93 -11.38 14.61 2.07
CA LEU A 93 -10.57 15.82 2.13
C LEU A 93 -11.34 17.09 1.74
N HIS A 94 -12.67 17.05 1.83
CA HIS A 94 -13.54 18.15 1.43
C HIS A 94 -13.12 19.51 2.03
N ALA A 95 -12.71 19.52 3.30
CA ALA A 95 -12.30 20.73 4.02
C ALA A 95 -11.03 21.39 3.44
N GLU A 96 -10.12 20.61 2.86
CA GLU A 96 -8.84 21.11 2.33
C GLU A 96 -8.89 21.43 0.84
N LEU A 97 -9.97 21.07 0.12
CA LEU A 97 -10.13 21.33 -1.32
C LEU A 97 -9.99 22.82 -1.66
N GLY A 98 -10.58 23.70 -0.84
CA GLY A 98 -10.48 25.15 -1.02
C GLY A 98 -9.04 25.70 -0.87
N ARG A 99 -8.11 24.91 -0.33
CA ARG A 99 -6.69 25.28 -0.19
C ARG A 99 -5.81 24.66 -1.28
N LEU A 100 -6.32 23.70 -2.04
CA LEU A 100 -5.64 23.03 -3.17
C LEU A 100 -5.94 23.69 -4.53
N GLN A 101 -6.31 24.97 -4.51
CA GLN A 101 -6.75 25.75 -5.68
C GLN A 101 -5.70 25.77 -6.80
N GLY A 102 -6.17 25.71 -8.05
CA GLY A 102 -5.37 25.64 -9.26
C GLY A 102 -4.80 24.25 -9.57
N GLY A 103 -4.97 23.28 -8.67
CA GLY A 103 -4.41 21.93 -8.79
C GLY A 103 -5.10 21.01 -9.81
N PHE A 104 -4.52 19.82 -9.99
CA PHE A 104 -5.09 18.76 -10.84
C PHE A 104 -6.48 18.33 -10.36
N VAL A 105 -6.64 18.14 -9.05
CA VAL A 105 -7.87 17.61 -8.47
C VAL A 105 -9.05 18.55 -8.66
N GLU A 106 -8.87 19.86 -8.52
CA GLU A 106 -9.95 20.83 -8.74
C GLU A 106 -10.54 20.70 -10.14
N ARG A 107 -9.69 20.69 -11.16
CA ARG A 107 -10.12 20.53 -12.56
C ARG A 107 -10.69 19.15 -12.84
N LEU A 108 -10.16 18.12 -12.16
CA LEU A 108 -10.69 16.77 -12.25
C LEU A 108 -12.12 16.70 -11.69
N LEU A 109 -12.35 17.33 -10.54
CA LEU A 109 -13.67 17.42 -9.90
C LEU A 109 -14.68 18.21 -10.74
N GLU A 110 -14.26 19.31 -11.38
CA GLU A 110 -15.10 20.03 -12.35
C GLU A 110 -15.47 19.16 -13.57
N ALA A 111 -14.55 18.29 -14.00
CA ALA A 111 -14.77 17.38 -15.12
C ALA A 111 -15.50 16.08 -14.74
N MET A 112 -15.73 15.78 -13.45
CA MET A 112 -16.32 14.50 -12.99
C MET A 112 -17.62 14.10 -13.68
N PRO A 113 -18.62 15.00 -13.87
CA PRO A 113 -19.85 14.62 -14.56
C PRO A 113 -19.61 14.12 -15.99
N ARG A 114 -18.60 14.68 -16.67
CA ARG A 114 -18.22 14.25 -18.02
C ARG A 114 -17.41 12.96 -17.98
N LEU A 115 -16.47 12.85 -17.03
CA LEU A 115 -15.63 11.66 -16.86
C LEU A 115 -16.46 10.40 -16.59
N ALA A 116 -17.51 10.51 -15.75
CA ALA A 116 -18.39 9.40 -15.40
C ALA A 116 -19.25 8.87 -16.56
N CYS A 117 -19.48 9.67 -17.60
CA CYS A 117 -20.35 9.29 -18.72
C CYS A 117 -19.60 9.04 -20.04
N CYS A 118 -18.30 9.37 -20.10
CA CYS A 118 -17.53 9.29 -21.33
C CYS A 118 -16.95 7.89 -21.57
N LYS A 119 -16.57 7.59 -22.81
CA LYS A 119 -15.89 6.34 -23.16
C LYS A 119 -14.47 6.36 -22.57
N PRO A 120 -13.87 5.19 -22.23
CA PRO A 120 -12.51 5.14 -21.67
C PRO A 120 -11.48 5.93 -22.48
N ALA A 121 -11.49 5.83 -23.81
CA ALA A 121 -10.57 6.59 -24.66
C ALA A 121 -10.70 8.11 -24.51
N GLU A 122 -11.93 8.62 -24.36
CA GLU A 122 -12.17 10.05 -24.11
C GLU A 122 -11.68 10.45 -22.71
N MET A 123 -11.93 9.59 -21.71
CA MET A 123 -11.45 9.79 -20.35
C MET A 123 -9.93 9.93 -20.30
N ILE A 124 -9.19 9.04 -20.99
CA ILE A 124 -7.73 9.10 -21.09
C ILE A 124 -7.27 10.42 -21.70
N CYS A 125 -7.93 10.90 -22.76
CA CYS A 125 -7.61 12.18 -23.37
C CYS A 125 -7.80 13.35 -22.40
N ILE A 126 -8.93 13.38 -21.67
CA ILE A 126 -9.23 14.41 -20.67
C ILE A 126 -8.17 14.39 -19.56
N LEU A 127 -7.88 13.22 -18.99
CA LEU A 127 -6.87 13.05 -17.94
C LEU A 127 -5.50 13.52 -18.39
N HIS A 128 -5.07 13.11 -19.59
CA HIS A 128 -3.79 13.53 -20.15
C HIS A 128 -3.70 15.05 -20.31
N THR A 129 -4.76 15.70 -20.82
CA THR A 129 -4.81 17.17 -20.92
C THR A 129 -4.70 17.83 -19.55
N HIS A 130 -5.42 17.35 -18.54
CA HIS A 130 -5.33 17.94 -17.20
C HIS A 130 -3.94 17.76 -16.57
N LEU A 131 -3.31 16.59 -16.73
CA LEU A 131 -1.94 16.33 -16.26
C LEU A 131 -0.91 17.29 -16.88
N GLN A 132 -1.05 17.64 -18.15
CA GLN A 132 -0.14 18.59 -18.81
C GLN A 132 -0.24 20.01 -18.26
N HIS A 133 -1.39 20.37 -17.70
CA HIS A 133 -1.63 21.71 -17.17
C HIS A 133 -1.54 21.75 -15.64
N THR A 134 -1.19 20.65 -14.96
CA THR A 134 -1.06 20.61 -13.50
C THR A 134 0.02 21.58 -13.02
N THR A 135 -0.32 22.36 -11.99
CA THR A 135 0.62 23.28 -11.34
C THR A 135 1.26 22.63 -10.13
N PHE A 136 2.56 22.83 -9.95
CA PHE A 136 3.26 22.38 -8.76
C PHE A 136 2.90 23.26 -7.55
N VAL A 137 2.40 22.64 -6.48
CA VAL A 137 2.16 23.32 -5.20
C VAL A 137 3.28 22.95 -4.23
N PRO A 138 4.12 23.91 -3.79
CA PRO A 138 5.21 23.62 -2.87
C PRO A 138 4.67 23.22 -1.50
N MET A 139 5.07 22.04 -1.02
CA MET A 139 4.72 21.55 0.31
C MET A 139 5.64 22.16 1.36
N GLN A 140 5.07 22.80 2.38
CA GLN A 140 5.81 23.20 3.58
C GLN A 140 5.73 22.08 4.62
N LEU A 141 6.88 21.66 5.13
CA LEU A 141 6.98 20.61 6.14
C LEU A 141 6.84 21.21 7.56
N PRO A 142 5.94 20.68 8.40
CA PRO A 142 5.84 21.07 9.79
C PRO A 142 7.09 20.65 10.58
N PRO A 143 7.47 21.40 11.63
CA PRO A 143 8.63 21.07 12.45
C PRO A 143 8.46 19.76 13.26
N GLN A 144 7.22 19.28 13.40
CA GLN A 144 6.85 18.11 14.20
C GLN A 144 6.77 16.79 13.42
N VAL A 145 7.16 16.79 12.14
CA VAL A 145 7.15 15.58 11.31
C VAL A 145 8.19 14.59 11.83
N ARG A 146 7.76 13.36 12.07
CA ARG A 146 8.65 12.27 12.50
C ARG A 146 8.42 11.04 11.65
N GLN A 147 9.51 10.43 11.21
CA GLN A 147 9.46 9.18 10.47
C GLN A 147 9.35 8.00 11.45
N ALA A 148 8.38 7.12 11.19
CA ALA A 148 8.23 5.82 11.78
C ALA A 148 9.36 4.91 11.29
N ARG A 149 10.08 4.30 12.22
CA ARG A 149 11.21 3.42 11.94
C ARG A 149 11.17 2.20 12.84
N ALA A 150 11.54 1.05 12.30
CA ALA A 150 11.80 -0.14 13.10
C ALA A 150 13.27 -0.58 12.96
N THR A 151 13.80 -1.21 14.00
CA THR A 151 15.11 -1.86 13.98
C THR A 151 14.98 -3.18 14.72
N ILE A 152 15.17 -4.29 13.99
CA ILE A 152 15.21 -5.63 14.56
C ILE A 152 16.54 -5.77 15.29
N LEU A 153 16.49 -6.09 16.57
CA LEU A 153 17.65 -6.32 17.44
C LEU A 153 17.99 -7.81 17.46
N GLU A 154 16.98 -8.66 17.57
CA GLU A 154 17.10 -10.11 17.43
C GLU A 154 16.00 -10.62 16.50
N PRO A 155 16.32 -11.49 15.52
CA PRO A 155 17.65 -11.98 15.16
C PRO A 155 18.54 -10.90 14.52
N THR A 156 19.87 -10.98 14.68
CA THR A 156 20.82 -10.01 14.09
C THR A 156 21.15 -10.28 12.62
N GLY A 157 20.77 -11.45 12.10
CA GLY A 157 20.94 -11.88 10.71
C GLY A 157 22.37 -12.21 10.26
N GLU A 158 23.37 -11.85 11.08
CA GLU A 158 24.79 -12.19 10.87
C GLU A 158 25.20 -13.45 11.64
N SER A 159 24.25 -14.13 12.29
CA SER A 159 24.51 -15.35 13.03
C SER A 159 24.63 -16.55 12.09
N ASP A 160 25.83 -17.10 11.98
CA ASP A 160 26.11 -18.37 11.29
C ASP A 160 25.53 -19.60 11.99
N ASN A 161 24.97 -19.45 13.20
CA ASN A 161 24.33 -20.55 13.91
C ASN A 161 22.94 -20.85 13.33
N PRO A 162 22.74 -21.99 12.66
CA PRO A 162 21.45 -22.31 12.06
C PRO A 162 20.39 -22.61 13.12
N LEU A 163 19.21 -22.03 12.95
CA LEU A 163 18.02 -22.43 13.71
C LEU A 163 17.54 -23.79 13.22
N ARG A 164 17.52 -24.78 14.12
CA ARG A 164 17.20 -26.16 13.76
C ARG A 164 15.69 -26.38 13.68
N PHE A 165 15.18 -26.61 12.49
CA PHE A 165 13.77 -26.86 12.17
C PHE A 165 13.48 -28.36 12.06
N THR A 166 12.44 -28.89 12.69
CA THR A 166 11.99 -30.28 12.42
C THR A 166 10.74 -30.23 11.55
N ALA A 167 10.76 -30.92 10.41
CA ALA A 167 9.61 -30.98 9.51
C ALA A 167 8.32 -31.42 10.22
N GLY A 168 7.22 -30.70 9.99
CA GLY A 168 5.93 -30.96 10.62
C GLY A 168 5.79 -30.41 12.04
N LEU A 169 6.84 -29.82 12.62
CA LEU A 169 6.77 -29.06 13.87
C LEU A 169 6.89 -27.56 13.60
N VAL A 170 6.28 -26.78 14.47
CA VAL A 170 6.35 -25.32 14.43
C VAL A 170 7.70 -24.89 15.01
N LEU A 171 8.45 -24.07 14.28
CA LEU A 171 9.61 -23.37 14.81
C LEU A 171 9.18 -22.01 15.34
N ALA A 172 9.48 -21.75 16.61
CA ALA A 172 9.33 -20.44 17.21
C ALA A 172 10.64 -19.65 17.02
N LEU A 173 10.53 -18.48 16.41
CA LEU A 173 11.59 -17.51 16.25
C LEU A 173 11.30 -16.31 17.15
N ASP A 174 12.17 -16.06 18.12
CA ASP A 174 12.08 -14.87 18.95
C ASP A 174 12.46 -13.63 18.12
N VAL A 175 11.57 -12.64 18.12
CA VAL A 175 11.76 -11.36 17.44
C VAL A 175 11.71 -10.26 18.49
N ASP A 176 12.84 -9.57 18.64
CA ASP A 176 12.96 -8.36 19.44
C ASP A 176 13.27 -7.18 18.53
N ALA A 177 12.42 -6.16 18.56
CA ALA A 177 12.59 -4.99 17.72
C ALA A 177 12.27 -3.70 18.46
N LYS A 178 13.06 -2.67 18.17
CA LYS A 178 12.82 -1.31 18.58
C LYS A 178 12.00 -0.59 17.52
N LEU A 179 10.91 0.05 17.93
CA LEU A 179 10.02 0.84 17.10
C LEU A 179 10.11 2.31 17.54
N GLU A 180 10.27 3.23 16.61
CA GLU A 180 10.39 4.67 16.86
C GLU A 180 9.33 5.41 16.06
N ASN A 181 8.62 6.33 16.72
CA ASN A 181 7.58 7.19 16.15
C ASN A 181 6.45 6.46 15.38
N VAL A 182 6.15 5.21 15.75
CA VAL A 182 5.06 4.43 15.14
C VAL A 182 3.73 4.75 15.84
N PRO A 183 2.71 5.24 15.12
CA PRO A 183 1.37 5.43 15.69
C PRO A 183 0.69 4.09 15.91
N GLU A 184 0.13 3.88 17.11
CA GLU A 184 -0.66 2.69 17.49
C GLU A 184 -0.04 1.35 17.04
N PRO A 185 1.16 0.98 17.55
CA PRO A 185 1.94 -0.14 17.00
C PRO A 185 1.20 -1.49 17.06
N HIS A 186 0.32 -1.67 18.05
CA HIS A 186 -0.50 -2.88 18.22
C HIS A 186 -1.50 -3.12 17.09
N ARG A 187 -1.93 -2.08 16.37
CA ARG A 187 -2.86 -2.19 15.23
C ARG A 187 -2.14 -2.16 13.89
N THR A 188 -1.04 -1.42 13.79
CA THR A 188 -0.37 -1.12 12.51
C THR A 188 0.82 -2.03 12.23
N VAL A 189 1.53 -2.55 13.23
CA VAL A 189 2.74 -3.34 12.97
C VAL A 189 2.38 -4.78 12.59
N ARG A 190 3.03 -5.28 11.55
CA ARG A 190 2.98 -6.67 11.08
C ARG A 190 4.40 -7.20 10.94
N VAL A 191 4.57 -8.50 11.16
CA VAL A 191 5.83 -9.19 10.88
C VAL A 191 5.67 -9.99 9.60
N GLN A 192 6.49 -9.72 8.60
CA GLN A 192 6.50 -10.49 7.36
C GLN A 192 7.69 -11.45 7.38
N VAL A 193 7.40 -12.71 7.04
CA VAL A 193 8.41 -13.75 6.85
C VAL A 193 8.33 -14.19 5.40
N VAL A 194 9.41 -14.01 4.65
CA VAL A 194 9.54 -14.48 3.27
C VAL A 194 10.38 -15.75 3.27
N TYR A 195 9.78 -16.81 2.76
CA TYR A 195 10.35 -18.13 2.62
C TYR A 195 11.21 -18.23 1.34
N PRO A 196 12.15 -19.19 1.27
CA PRO A 196 13.03 -19.36 0.11
C PRO A 196 12.30 -19.71 -1.20
N ASP A 197 11.08 -20.22 -1.11
CA ASP A 197 10.21 -20.50 -2.26
C ASP A 197 9.46 -19.25 -2.77
N GLY A 198 9.69 -18.09 -2.14
CA GLY A 198 9.04 -16.83 -2.44
C GLY A 198 7.68 -16.65 -1.77
N GLN A 199 7.17 -17.63 -1.01
CA GLN A 199 5.95 -17.45 -0.24
C GLN A 199 6.21 -16.48 0.91
N ALA A 200 5.25 -15.59 1.16
CA ALA A 200 5.31 -14.64 2.26
C ALA A 200 4.17 -14.90 3.25
N GLN A 201 4.51 -14.97 4.54
CA GLN A 201 3.55 -15.06 5.63
C GLN A 201 3.54 -13.77 6.43
N ILE A 202 2.36 -13.19 6.63
CA ILE A 202 2.16 -12.01 7.47
C ILE A 202 1.60 -12.46 8.83
N ILE A 203 2.34 -12.14 9.88
CA ILE A 203 2.03 -12.49 11.26
C ILE A 203 1.61 -11.24 12.01
N HIS A 204 0.53 -11.37 12.78
CA HIS A 204 -0.04 -10.32 13.60
C HIS A 204 0.47 -10.48 15.03
N PRO A 205 1.36 -9.60 15.52
CA PRO A 205 1.84 -9.68 16.89
C PRO A 205 0.71 -9.46 17.88
N ARG A 206 0.79 -10.07 19.06
CA ARG A 206 -0.25 -9.90 20.07
C ARG A 206 -0.10 -8.50 20.70
N PRO A 207 -1.21 -7.83 21.08
CA PRO A 207 -1.12 -6.53 21.75
C PRO A 207 -0.24 -6.54 23.02
N GLY A 208 -0.16 -7.67 23.73
CA GLY A 208 0.69 -7.83 24.92
C GLY A 208 2.20 -7.94 24.64
N ASP A 209 2.60 -8.14 23.39
CA ASP A 209 4.00 -8.24 22.97
C ASP A 209 4.66 -6.85 22.85
N PHE A 210 3.84 -5.80 22.82
CA PHE A 210 4.30 -4.41 22.72
C PHE A 210 4.52 -3.81 24.10
N ARG A 211 5.72 -3.26 24.29
CA ARG A 211 6.11 -2.52 25.50
C ARG A 211 6.39 -1.07 25.14
N ASN A 212 6.05 -0.16 26.06
CA ASN A 212 6.20 1.28 25.86
C ASN A 212 7.26 1.83 26.84
N PRO A 213 8.57 1.68 26.54
CA PRO A 213 9.63 2.15 27.41
C PRO A 213 9.70 3.68 27.52
N ARG A 214 9.31 4.42 26.47
CA ARG A 214 9.34 5.90 26.43
C ARG A 214 8.30 6.42 25.42
N GLU A 215 7.82 7.65 25.61
CA GLU A 215 6.95 8.31 24.64
C GLU A 215 7.59 8.35 23.23
N GLY A 216 6.88 7.86 22.22
CA GLY A 216 7.37 7.75 20.85
C GLY A 216 8.37 6.61 20.61
N GLN A 217 8.66 5.77 21.61
CA GLN A 217 9.49 4.57 21.45
C GLN A 217 8.77 3.35 22.00
N HIS A 218 8.64 2.34 21.17
CA HIS A 218 8.03 1.06 21.52
C HIS A 218 9.06 -0.06 21.35
N ARG A 219 8.89 -1.15 22.08
CA ARG A 219 9.67 -2.37 21.90
C ARG A 219 8.69 -3.51 21.64
N LEU A 220 8.89 -4.22 20.55
CA LEU A 220 8.14 -5.40 20.19
C LEU A 220 8.96 -6.62 20.58
N ILE A 221 8.42 -7.47 21.45
CA ILE A 221 9.02 -8.76 21.82
C ILE A 221 7.98 -9.83 21.56
N THR A 222 8.08 -10.50 20.42
CA THR A 222 7.09 -11.48 19.98
C THR A 222 7.75 -12.77 19.51
N GLN A 223 6.98 -13.85 19.54
CA GLN A 223 7.40 -15.14 19.00
C GLN A 223 6.70 -15.38 17.67
N VAL A 224 7.51 -15.45 16.61
CA VAL A 224 7.08 -15.76 15.26
C VAL A 224 7.05 -17.27 15.09
N TYR A 225 5.86 -17.81 14.83
CA TYR A 225 5.65 -19.22 14.62
C TYR A 225 5.65 -19.54 13.13
N MET A 226 6.61 -20.35 12.71
CA MET A 226 6.77 -20.79 11.33
C MET A 226 6.42 -22.27 11.21
N SER A 227 5.51 -22.58 10.30
CA SER A 227 5.19 -23.95 9.89
C SER A 227 5.32 -24.03 8.39
N HIS A 228 6.35 -24.71 7.92
CA HIS A 228 6.55 -24.92 6.49
C HIS A 228 6.69 -26.41 6.19
N ALA A 229 6.33 -26.83 4.97
CA ALA A 229 6.64 -28.16 4.47
C ALA A 229 8.15 -28.45 4.59
N ALA A 230 8.49 -29.71 4.82
CA ALA A 230 9.87 -30.16 5.05
C ALA A 230 10.84 -29.57 4.02
N TRP A 231 11.77 -28.71 4.47
CA TRP A 231 12.93 -28.35 3.66
C TRP A 231 13.98 -29.45 3.78
N THR A 232 14.61 -29.79 2.67
CA THR A 232 15.70 -30.79 2.63
C THR A 232 17.06 -30.14 2.83
N GLU A 233 17.19 -28.85 2.51
CA GLU A 233 18.45 -28.11 2.54
C GLU A 233 18.37 -26.91 3.51
N PRO A 234 19.49 -26.54 4.17
CA PRO A 234 19.57 -25.31 4.94
C PRO A 234 19.38 -24.09 4.03
N CYS A 235 18.59 -23.11 4.47
CA CYS A 235 18.27 -21.94 3.67
C CYS A 235 18.13 -20.66 4.52
N HIS A 236 18.16 -19.51 3.86
CA HIS A 236 17.85 -18.23 4.50
C HIS A 236 16.37 -17.89 4.32
N ILE A 237 15.75 -17.45 5.40
CA ILE A 237 14.46 -16.76 5.37
C ILE A 237 14.70 -15.26 5.53
N GLU A 238 13.83 -14.42 4.98
CA GLU A 238 13.89 -12.98 5.18
C GLU A 238 12.77 -12.54 6.15
N LEU A 239 13.15 -11.86 7.23
CA LEU A 239 12.24 -11.33 8.23
C LEU A 239 12.23 -9.80 8.16
N SER A 240 11.05 -9.21 7.99
CA SER A 240 10.89 -7.76 7.95
C SER A 240 9.71 -7.31 8.80
N LEU A 241 9.80 -6.08 9.31
CA LEU A 241 8.68 -5.42 9.96
C LEU A 241 8.00 -4.51 8.97
N MET A 242 6.68 -4.62 8.92
CA MET A 242 5.82 -3.88 8.01
C MET A 242 4.82 -3.05 8.81
N LEU A 243 4.48 -1.88 8.28
CA LEU A 243 3.37 -1.06 8.73
C LEU A 243 2.19 -1.33 7.81
N ALA A 244 1.17 -1.96 8.38
CA ALA A 244 -0.12 -2.13 7.76
C ALA A 244 -0.92 -0.83 7.79
N PHE A 245 -1.56 -0.53 6.67
CA PHE A 245 -2.55 0.51 6.54
C PHE A 245 -3.78 -0.05 5.83
N SER A 246 -4.96 0.37 6.29
CA SER A 246 -6.18 0.12 5.55
C SER A 246 -6.22 1.11 4.39
N ALA A 247 -6.29 0.60 3.16
CA ALA A 247 -6.56 1.44 2.00
C ALA A 247 -7.98 2.03 2.04
N ASP A 248 -8.85 1.45 2.88
CA ASP A 248 -10.22 1.87 3.08
C ASP A 248 -10.41 2.61 4.41
N SER A 249 -11.11 3.74 4.35
CA SER A 249 -11.44 4.68 5.42
C SER A 249 -10.35 5.63 5.94
N GLY A 250 -10.54 6.91 5.59
CA GLY A 250 -9.77 8.04 6.08
C GLY A 250 -9.67 8.09 7.60
N ARG A 251 -8.43 8.18 8.09
CA ARG A 251 -8.17 8.67 9.44
C ARG A 251 -8.39 10.18 9.47
N VAL A 252 -9.65 10.61 9.58
CA VAL A 252 -10.00 11.85 10.26
C VAL A 252 -10.59 11.44 11.60
N GLY A 253 -9.78 11.50 12.64
CA GLY A 253 -10.27 11.32 14.00
C GLY A 253 -11.13 12.51 14.40
N VAL A 254 -12.45 12.39 14.30
CA VAL A 254 -13.40 13.20 15.07
C VAL A 254 -14.66 12.38 15.38
N GLY A 255 -14.73 11.87 16.61
CA GLY A 255 -15.98 11.54 17.33
C GLY A 255 -16.85 10.39 16.78
N PRO A 256 -17.77 9.85 17.62
CA PRO A 256 -18.70 8.82 17.18
C PRO A 256 -19.88 9.48 16.46
N ALA A 257 -20.19 9.06 15.23
CA ALA A 257 -21.43 9.40 14.55
C ALA A 257 -22.16 8.13 14.10
N PRO A 258 -23.50 8.14 14.12
CA PRO A 258 -24.34 6.95 14.24
C PRO A 258 -24.63 6.30 12.89
N SER A 259 -25.08 5.05 12.98
CA SER A 259 -25.59 4.21 11.90
C SER A 259 -26.65 4.91 11.05
N CYS A 260 -26.50 4.90 9.72
CA CYS A 260 -27.64 4.80 8.80
C CYS A 260 -27.24 4.48 7.35
N LEU A 261 -27.79 3.34 6.90
CA LEU A 261 -28.51 3.11 5.63
C LEU A 261 -27.72 3.18 4.31
N SER A 262 -27.26 2.01 3.88
CA SER A 262 -27.05 1.62 2.49
C SER A 262 -28.37 1.56 1.69
N PRO A 263 -28.44 2.03 0.43
CA PRO A 263 -29.49 1.65 -0.49
C PRO A 263 -29.09 0.43 -1.33
N SER A 264 -29.99 -0.55 -1.41
CA SER A 264 -29.92 -1.71 -2.31
C SER A 264 -30.04 -1.31 -3.79
N PRO A 265 -29.73 -2.27 -4.69
CA PRO A 265 -30.70 -2.62 -5.72
C PRO A 265 -31.06 -4.11 -5.69
N ALA A 266 -32.37 -4.38 -5.69
CA ALA A 266 -32.97 -5.62 -6.16
C ALA A 266 -32.67 -5.77 -7.68
N ALA A 267 -32.71 -6.92 -8.35
CA ALA A 267 -33.26 -8.23 -8.10
C ALA A 267 -32.62 -9.18 -9.14
N TRP A 268 -32.18 -10.37 -8.75
CA TRP A 268 -32.33 -11.60 -9.54
C TRP A 268 -32.36 -12.78 -8.57
N LEU A 269 -33.39 -13.60 -8.76
CA LEU A 269 -33.87 -14.67 -7.89
C LEU A 269 -33.18 -16.00 -8.24
N GLU A 270 -32.71 -16.68 -7.20
CA GLU A 270 -32.57 -18.13 -6.96
C GLU A 270 -31.85 -19.02 -8.01
N SER A 271 -30.74 -19.65 -7.62
CA SER A 271 -30.73 -21.04 -7.10
C SER A 271 -29.32 -21.60 -6.85
N ALA A 272 -29.15 -22.22 -5.69
CA ALA A 272 -28.18 -23.27 -5.29
C ALA A 272 -26.75 -22.90 -4.81
N ASP A 273 -26.57 -23.19 -3.51
CA ASP A 273 -25.37 -23.51 -2.71
C ASP A 273 -24.55 -22.36 -2.05
N PRO A 274 -24.59 -22.22 -0.71
CA PRO A 274 -23.72 -21.29 0.02
C PRO A 274 -22.36 -21.93 0.27
N GLY A 275 -21.41 -21.70 -0.64
CA GLY A 275 -20.00 -21.86 -0.32
C GLY A 275 -19.59 -20.95 0.85
N PRO A 276 -18.58 -21.32 1.67
CA PRO A 276 -18.17 -20.53 2.82
C PRO A 276 -17.78 -19.11 2.38
N PRO A 277 -18.15 -18.06 3.15
CA PRO A 277 -17.81 -16.70 2.79
C PRO A 277 -16.29 -16.54 2.72
N PRO A 278 -15.74 -15.88 1.67
CA PRO A 278 -14.33 -15.54 1.64
C PRO A 278 -14.00 -14.67 2.87
N PRO A 279 -12.84 -14.84 3.52
CA PRO A 279 -12.46 -13.98 4.62
C PRO A 279 -12.37 -12.54 4.10
N ALA A 280 -13.29 -11.70 4.57
CA ALA A 280 -13.29 -10.27 4.35
C ALA A 280 -12.10 -9.65 5.09
N ASN A 281 -10.91 -9.76 4.51
CA ASN A 281 -9.80 -8.89 4.87
C ASN A 281 -9.93 -7.65 3.97
N PRO A 282 -10.27 -6.47 4.51
CA PRO A 282 -10.12 -5.23 3.74
C PRO A 282 -8.68 -5.18 3.25
N VAL A 283 -8.47 -4.76 2.01
CA VAL A 283 -7.15 -4.74 1.34
C VAL A 283 -6.17 -3.94 2.21
N GLU A 284 -5.41 -4.65 3.05
CA GLU A 284 -4.44 -4.11 3.97
C GLU A 284 -3.15 -3.89 3.16
N GLY A 285 -2.88 -2.64 2.81
CA GLY A 285 -1.60 -2.26 2.22
C GLY A 285 -0.51 -2.37 3.29
N THR A 286 0.72 -2.70 2.88
CA THR A 286 1.85 -2.77 3.80
C THR A 286 3.02 -1.92 3.30
N VAL A 287 3.71 -1.25 4.23
CA VAL A 287 4.93 -0.48 3.96
C VAL A 287 6.08 -1.00 4.83
N PRO A 288 7.27 -1.27 4.29
CA PRO A 288 8.39 -1.73 5.11
C PRO A 288 8.86 -0.67 6.10
N LEU A 289 8.97 -1.05 7.39
CA LEU A 289 9.50 -0.22 8.48
C LEU A 289 11.01 -0.38 8.68
N CYS A 290 11.57 -1.51 8.23
CA CYS A 290 12.99 -1.80 8.35
C CYS A 290 13.49 -2.59 7.14
N ARG A 291 14.82 -2.72 7.02
CA ARG A 291 15.42 -3.65 6.07
C ARG A 291 15.15 -5.09 6.51
N PRO A 292 14.93 -6.03 5.58
CA PRO A 292 14.81 -7.43 5.93
C PRO A 292 16.09 -7.97 6.57
N VAL A 293 15.92 -8.83 7.57
CA VAL A 293 17.00 -9.56 8.24
C VAL A 293 16.96 -11.00 7.75
N ARG A 294 18.12 -11.53 7.35
CA ARG A 294 18.24 -12.90 6.86
C ARG A 294 18.53 -13.86 8.00
N VAL A 295 17.69 -14.86 8.21
CA VAL A 295 17.88 -15.84 9.28
C VAL A 295 18.18 -17.19 8.64
N TYR A 296 19.26 -17.83 9.09
CA TYR A 296 19.66 -19.14 8.57
C TYR A 296 18.93 -20.26 9.32
N VAL A 297 18.17 -21.06 8.58
CA VAL A 297 17.35 -22.15 9.12
C VAL A 297 17.82 -23.47 8.52
N MET A 298 18.03 -24.48 9.38
CA MET A 298 18.50 -25.81 8.98
C MET A 298 17.49 -26.89 9.37
N PRO A 299 17.03 -27.72 8.43
CA PRO A 299 16.19 -28.86 8.77
C PRO A 299 16.98 -29.91 9.56
N LYS A 300 16.41 -30.42 10.66
CA LYS A 300 16.92 -31.59 11.37
C LYS A 300 16.62 -32.82 10.53
N PRO A 301 17.61 -33.69 10.29
CA PRO A 301 17.35 -34.95 9.63
C PRO A 301 16.38 -35.78 10.48
N THR A 302 15.30 -36.25 9.87
CA THR A 302 14.42 -37.25 10.49
C THR A 302 15.26 -38.51 10.67
N ARG A 303 15.45 -38.92 11.93
CA ARG A 303 16.11 -40.19 12.26
C ARG A 303 15.25 -41.30 11.66
N ARG A 304 15.78 -41.98 10.62
CA ARG A 304 15.19 -43.21 10.08
C ARG A 304 15.29 -44.34 11.09
#